data_AF-X1B0M3-F1
#
_entry.id   AF-X1B0M3-F1
#
_cell.length_a   1.000
_cell.length_b   1.000
_cell.length_c   1.000
_cell.angle_alpha   90.00
_cell.angle_beta   90.00
_cell.angle_gamma   90.00
#
_symmetry.space_group_name_H-M   'P 1'
#
loop_
_entity.id
_entity.type
_entity.pdbx_description
1 polymer ?
#
loop_
_entity_poly.entity_id
_entity_poly.type
_entity_poly.pdbx_seq_one_letter_code
_entity_poly.pdbx_strand_id
1 'polypeptide(L)'
;MAEKKLYDNLFKVVKGNSGSLSENDGVFTEIFDLQIPRGYAARIRKIVWEPQILSEQSDQVYFRLLGACVLDPDDETSVAIPTFTVDHDVCADYSFEMVRYEENTTPNGISVAISRRETIDFDEGLDVVTVRNIRVNTMITGSAAGGSAQCQLRASVYFTYEKVSADLYSKLLGIS
;
A
#
# COMPACT_ATOMS: atom_id res chain seq x y z
N MET A 1 26.40 21.70 -2.34
CA MET A 1 25.90 20.31 -2.26
C MET A 1 26.24 19.80 -0.88
N ALA A 2 25.25 19.57 -0.02
CA ALA A 2 25.51 19.07 1.33
C ALA A 2 26.12 17.66 1.25
N GLU A 3 27.16 17.38 2.05
CA GLU A 3 27.77 16.06 2.14
C GLU A 3 26.70 15.01 2.46
N LYS A 4 26.45 14.10 1.50
CA LYS A 4 25.56 12.95 1.67
C LYS A 4 26.09 12.11 2.82
N LYS A 5 25.37 12.04 3.93
CA LYS A 5 25.77 11.23 5.08
C LYS A 5 25.28 9.80 4.86
N LEU A 6 25.90 8.84 5.57
CA LEU A 6 25.65 7.40 5.44
C LEU A 6 24.16 6.99 5.53
N TYR A 7 23.30 7.84 6.12
CA TYR A 7 21.86 7.62 6.23
C TYR A 7 21.06 7.95 4.97
N ASP A 8 21.59 8.78 4.06
CA ASP A 8 20.87 9.24 2.86
C ASP A 8 20.77 8.14 1.78
N ASN A 9 21.65 7.13 1.83
CA ASN A 9 21.73 6.04 0.84
C ASN A 9 21.33 4.66 1.39
N LEU A 10 20.94 4.54 2.67
CA LEU A 10 20.53 3.27 3.22
C LEU A 10 19.05 3.04 2.88
N PHE A 11 18.78 2.13 1.95
CA PHE A 11 17.42 1.67 1.70
C PHE A 11 16.88 0.94 2.92
N LYS A 12 15.87 1.52 3.55
CA LYS A 12 15.07 0.88 4.58
C LYS A 12 13.83 0.28 3.94
N VAL A 13 13.38 -0.84 4.52
CA VAL A 13 12.18 -1.54 4.06
C VAL A 13 11.31 -1.82 5.25
N VAL A 14 10.05 -1.39 5.17
CA VAL A 14 8.99 -1.83 6.08
C VAL A 14 8.09 -2.78 5.32
N LYS A 15 7.69 -3.87 5.98
CA LYS A 15 6.78 -4.87 5.43
C LYS A 15 5.68 -5.11 6.44
N GLY A 16 4.45 -5.21 5.96
CA GLY A 16 3.34 -5.71 6.77
C GLY A 16 2.23 -6.24 5.90
N ASN A 17 1.23 -6.80 6.57
CA ASN A 17 0.06 -7.39 5.95
C ASN A 17 -1.18 -6.68 6.47
N SER A 18 -2.22 -6.54 5.65
CA SER A 18 -3.51 -5.91 6.02
C SER A 18 -4.32 -6.65 7.10
N GLY A 19 -3.77 -7.71 7.70
CA GLY A 19 -4.56 -8.74 8.38
C GLY A 19 -5.48 -9.50 7.41
N SER A 20 -6.32 -10.37 7.96
CA SER A 20 -7.33 -11.10 7.18
C SER A 20 -8.46 -10.16 6.75
N LEU A 21 -8.69 -10.05 5.44
CA LEU A 21 -9.84 -9.34 4.87
C LEU A 21 -11.09 -10.20 5.09
N SER A 22 -11.75 -10.00 6.23
CA SER A 22 -12.79 -10.89 6.75
C SER A 22 -14.22 -10.53 6.34
N GLU A 23 -14.43 -9.38 5.71
CA GLU A 23 -15.71 -8.88 5.24
C GLU A 23 -15.53 -8.09 3.94
N ASN A 24 -16.59 -8.04 3.12
CA ASN A 24 -16.59 -7.23 1.90
C ASN A 24 -16.96 -5.78 2.23
N ASP A 25 -16.42 -4.86 1.44
CA ASP A 25 -16.68 -3.42 1.48
C ASP A 25 -16.29 -2.76 2.83
N GLY A 26 -15.57 -3.50 3.68
CA GLY A 26 -14.87 -2.97 4.85
C GLY A 26 -13.50 -2.41 4.48
N VAL A 27 -13.11 -1.31 5.15
CA VAL A 27 -11.78 -0.73 5.02
C VAL A 27 -10.86 -1.33 6.08
N PHE A 28 -9.85 -2.07 5.63
CA PHE A 28 -8.82 -2.65 6.47
C PHE A 28 -7.55 -1.81 6.39
N THR A 29 -7.15 -1.25 7.53
CA THR A 29 -6.02 -0.34 7.62
C THR A 29 -4.85 -0.98 8.35
N GLU A 30 -3.67 -0.87 7.77
CA GLU A 30 -2.40 -1.21 8.42
C GLU A 30 -1.53 0.05 8.51
N ILE A 31 -0.92 0.29 9.68
CA ILE A 31 -0.07 1.46 9.92
C ILE A 31 1.40 1.01 9.89
N PHE A 32 2.18 1.56 8.96
CA PHE A 32 3.62 1.34 8.93
C PHE A 32 4.35 2.43 9.69
N ASP A 33 4.94 2.01 10.81
CA ASP A 33 5.90 2.82 11.56
C ASP A 33 7.23 2.88 10.80
N LEU A 34 7.54 4.05 10.27
CA LEU A 34 8.78 4.32 9.53
C LEU A 34 9.95 4.66 10.46
N GLN A 35 9.72 4.80 11.78
CA GLN A 35 10.71 5.13 12.80
C GLN A 35 11.58 6.34 12.41
N ILE A 36 10.94 7.40 11.95
CA ILE A 36 11.62 8.57 11.39
C ILE A 36 12.34 9.33 12.52
N PRO A 37 13.67 9.53 12.46
CA PRO A 37 14.38 10.33 13.44
C PRO A 37 13.97 11.80 13.37
N ARG A 38 14.03 12.51 14.50
CA ARG A 38 13.72 13.95 14.54
C ARG A 38 14.59 14.75 13.56
N GLY A 39 13.96 15.62 12.78
CA GLY A 39 14.63 16.46 11.78
C GLY A 39 14.97 15.75 10.46
N TYR A 40 14.42 14.55 10.25
CA TYR A 40 14.47 13.82 8.99
C TYR A 40 13.05 13.66 8.43
N ALA A 41 12.97 13.50 7.11
CA ALA A 41 11.78 13.02 6.41
C ALA A 41 12.09 11.64 5.81
N ALA A 42 11.09 10.77 5.75
CA ALA A 42 11.16 9.53 4.98
C ALA A 42 10.73 9.82 3.55
N ARG A 43 11.64 9.58 2.59
CA ARG A 43 11.35 9.65 1.16
C ARG A 43 11.02 8.25 0.66
N ILE A 44 9.82 8.07 0.14
CA ILE A 44 9.37 6.80 -0.43
C ILE A 44 10.03 6.63 -1.80
N ARG A 45 10.58 5.44 -2.04
CA ARG A 45 11.33 5.09 -3.27
C ARG A 45 10.61 4.05 -4.09
N LYS A 46 9.98 3.10 -3.41
CA LYS A 46 9.27 2.00 -4.05
C LYS A 46 8.21 1.45 -3.14
N ILE A 47 7.06 1.14 -3.71
CA ILE A 47 6.02 0.37 -3.02
C ILE A 47 5.73 -0.88 -3.83
N VAL A 48 5.57 -1.99 -3.12
CA VAL A 48 5.21 -3.28 -3.70
C VAL A 48 3.93 -3.76 -3.05
N TRP A 49 2.97 -4.14 -3.89
CA TRP A 49 1.71 -4.75 -3.51
C TRP A 49 1.69 -6.21 -3.94
N GLU A 50 1.40 -7.11 -3.01
CA GLU A 50 1.33 -8.55 -3.25
C GLU A 50 0.05 -9.11 -2.60
N PRO A 51 -1.03 -9.30 -3.39
CA PRO A 51 -2.22 -10.00 -2.88
C PRO A 51 -1.86 -11.46 -2.56
N GLN A 52 -2.18 -11.88 -1.34
CA GLN A 52 -2.07 -13.25 -0.87
C GLN A 52 -3.47 -13.86 -0.86
N ILE A 53 -3.69 -14.79 -1.79
CA ILE A 53 -4.92 -15.56 -1.93
C ILE A 53 -4.76 -16.91 -1.24
N LEU A 54 -5.77 -17.36 -0.51
CA LEU A 54 -5.80 -18.69 0.10
C LEU A 54 -6.53 -19.70 -0.80
N SER A 55 -6.31 -20.99 -0.56
CA SER A 55 -6.77 -22.08 -1.43
C SER A 55 -8.29 -22.16 -1.63
N GLU A 56 -9.10 -21.67 -0.69
CA GLU A 56 -10.57 -21.65 -0.88
C GLU A 56 -11.07 -20.46 -1.70
N GLN A 57 -10.22 -19.46 -1.94
CA GLN A 57 -10.53 -18.34 -2.83
C GLN A 57 -10.22 -18.64 -4.30
N SER A 58 -9.41 -19.65 -4.59
CA SER A 58 -9.10 -20.02 -5.98
C SER A 58 -10.32 -20.52 -6.76
N ASP A 59 -11.35 -20.98 -6.05
CA ASP A 59 -12.58 -21.50 -6.66
C ASP A 59 -13.61 -20.39 -6.96
N GLN A 60 -13.36 -19.16 -6.50
CA GLN A 60 -14.28 -18.03 -6.71
C GLN A 60 -14.26 -17.51 -8.14
N VAL A 61 -15.43 -17.13 -8.64
CA VAL A 61 -15.60 -16.63 -10.01
C VAL A 61 -14.96 -15.25 -10.19
N TYR A 62 -15.11 -14.39 -9.19
CA TYR A 62 -14.67 -13.00 -9.25
C TYR A 62 -14.49 -12.42 -7.84
N PHE A 63 -13.39 -11.71 -7.62
CA PHE A 63 -13.28 -10.76 -6.51
C PHE A 63 -12.31 -9.64 -6.88
N ARG A 64 -12.45 -8.50 -6.20
CA ARG A 64 -11.64 -7.30 -6.44
C ARG A 64 -11.03 -6.80 -5.14
N LEU A 65 -9.75 -6.42 -5.20
CA LEU A 65 -9.09 -5.65 -4.16
C LEU A 65 -8.80 -4.24 -4.66
N LEU A 66 -9.08 -3.28 -3.80
CA LEU A 66 -8.82 -1.86 -4.00
C LEU A 66 -8.08 -1.34 -2.78
N GLY A 67 -7.12 -0.45 -2.98
CA GLY A 67 -6.45 0.14 -1.84
C GLY A 67 -5.48 1.24 -2.20
N ALA A 68 -4.96 1.88 -1.17
CA ALA A 68 -4.07 3.01 -1.30
C ALA A 68 -3.10 3.13 -0.11
N CYS A 69 -1.90 3.63 -0.40
CA CYS A 69 -0.94 4.14 0.57
C CYS A 69 -1.22 5.63 0.80
N VAL A 70 -1.37 6.05 2.05
CA VAL A 70 -1.62 7.45 2.45
C VAL A 70 -0.47 7.95 3.34
N LEU A 71 -0.01 9.18 3.08
CA LEU A 71 1.14 9.87 3.70
C LEU A 71 0.76 10.96 4.69
N ASP A 72 -0.46 11.00 5.22
CA ASP A 72 -0.79 11.81 6.39
C ASP A 72 -1.95 11.15 7.14
N PRO A 73 -1.79 10.79 8.42
CA PRO A 73 -2.76 9.95 9.14
C PRO A 73 -4.06 10.63 9.60
N ASP A 74 -4.43 11.83 9.17
CA ASP A 74 -5.69 12.47 9.59
C ASP A 74 -6.92 11.99 8.77
N ASP A 75 -6.73 11.33 7.62
CA ASP A 75 -7.81 10.68 6.87
C ASP A 75 -7.78 9.16 7.07
N GLU A 76 -8.64 8.68 7.96
CA GLU A 76 -8.64 7.28 8.41
C GLU A 76 -9.40 6.33 7.48
N THR A 77 -10.11 6.85 6.48
CA THR A 77 -11.12 6.07 5.76
C THR A 77 -10.99 6.10 4.24
N SER A 78 -10.16 7.00 3.69
CA SER A 78 -10.08 7.14 2.25
C SER A 78 -9.40 5.94 1.56
N VAL A 79 -10.14 5.39 0.60
CA VAL A 79 -9.70 4.40 -0.40
C VAL A 79 -9.85 4.96 -1.83
N ALA A 80 -10.08 6.28 -1.94
CA ALA A 80 -10.39 6.93 -3.21
C ALA A 80 -9.15 7.04 -4.10
N ILE A 81 -9.35 6.79 -5.40
CA ILE A 81 -8.32 7.05 -6.42
C ILE A 81 -8.04 8.56 -6.44
N PRO A 82 -6.76 8.99 -6.43
CA PRO A 82 -6.43 10.41 -6.47
C PRO A 82 -7.09 11.10 -7.66
N THR A 83 -7.85 12.15 -7.39
CA THR A 83 -8.36 13.06 -8.44
C THR A 83 -7.86 14.46 -8.13
N PHE A 84 -7.88 15.37 -9.13
CA PHE A 84 -7.48 16.77 -8.94
C PHE A 84 -8.27 17.54 -7.85
N THR A 85 -9.33 16.94 -7.30
CA THR A 85 -10.24 17.53 -6.31
C THR A 85 -10.13 16.89 -4.92
N VAL A 86 -9.43 15.76 -4.79
CA VAL A 86 -9.23 15.07 -3.51
C VAL A 86 -7.82 15.40 -3.04
N ASP A 87 -7.74 16.35 -2.12
CA ASP A 87 -6.51 16.99 -1.60
C ASP A 87 -5.94 16.19 -0.41
N HIS A 88 -5.75 14.88 -0.59
CA HIS A 88 -5.24 14.02 0.47
C HIS A 88 -3.99 13.29 0.00
N ASP A 89 -3.05 13.14 0.92
CA ASP A 89 -1.68 12.61 0.84
C ASP A 89 -1.56 11.16 0.32
N VAL A 90 -2.36 10.75 -0.67
CA VAL A 90 -2.32 9.43 -1.29
C VAL A 90 -1.06 9.31 -2.14
N CYS A 91 -0.15 8.43 -1.73
CA CYS A 91 1.13 8.18 -2.38
C CYS A 91 1.01 7.27 -3.61
N ALA A 92 0.22 6.21 -3.48
CA ALA A 92 0.10 5.16 -4.47
C ALA A 92 -1.17 4.35 -4.21
N ASP A 93 -1.92 4.07 -5.25
CA ASP A 93 -3.08 3.19 -5.25
C ASP A 93 -2.79 1.87 -5.96
N TYR A 94 -3.69 0.91 -5.80
CA TYR A 94 -3.70 -0.34 -6.54
C TYR A 94 -5.12 -0.83 -6.77
N SER A 95 -5.33 -1.55 -7.87
CA SER A 95 -6.59 -2.22 -8.19
C SER A 95 -6.30 -3.60 -8.76
N PHE A 96 -6.60 -4.64 -7.99
CA PHE A 96 -6.49 -6.02 -8.43
C PHE A 96 -7.87 -6.59 -8.72
N GLU A 97 -8.07 -7.04 -9.96
CA GLU A 97 -9.26 -7.79 -10.35
C GLU A 97 -8.85 -9.24 -10.58
N MET A 98 -9.48 -10.14 -9.83
CA MET A 98 -9.24 -11.57 -9.89
C MET A 98 -10.47 -12.19 -10.54
N VAL A 99 -10.29 -12.78 -11.72
CA VAL A 99 -11.37 -13.39 -12.51
C VAL A 99 -11.01 -14.82 -12.84
N ARG A 100 -11.95 -15.73 -12.63
CA ARG A 100 -11.84 -17.11 -13.12
C ARG A 100 -12.28 -17.18 -14.58
N TYR A 101 -11.37 -17.63 -15.44
CA TYR A 101 -11.65 -17.91 -16.85
C TYR A 101 -11.93 -19.41 -17.03
N GLU A 102 -13.08 -19.91 -16.57
CA GLU A 102 -13.59 -21.20 -17.04
C GLU A 102 -15.11 -21.16 -17.25
N GLU A 103 -15.48 -21.39 -18.50
CA GLU A 103 -16.84 -21.67 -18.96
C GLU A 103 -16.98 -23.20 -19.00
N ASN A 104 -17.94 -23.73 -18.24
CA ASN A 104 -18.65 -25.01 -18.44
C ASN A 104 -17.88 -26.19 -19.12
N THR A 105 -17.74 -27.31 -18.39
CA THR A 105 -17.63 -28.72 -18.88
C THR A 105 -16.29 -29.50 -18.87
N THR A 106 -15.19 -29.04 -18.25
CA THR A 106 -13.97 -29.89 -18.10
C THR A 106 -13.52 -30.08 -16.64
N PRO A 107 -13.00 -31.27 -16.24
CA PRO A 107 -12.59 -31.53 -14.86
C PRO A 107 -11.31 -30.76 -14.50
N ASN A 108 -11.41 -29.92 -13.47
CA ASN A 108 -10.33 -29.33 -12.66
C ASN A 108 -9.05 -28.96 -13.44
N GLY A 109 -9.18 -28.00 -14.36
CA GLY A 109 -8.06 -27.27 -14.94
C GLY A 109 -7.81 -25.99 -14.13
N ILE A 110 -6.74 -25.97 -13.34
CA ILE A 110 -6.36 -24.86 -12.46
C ILE A 110 -6.27 -23.55 -13.27
N SER A 111 -7.20 -22.61 -13.04
CA SER A 111 -7.00 -21.22 -13.40
C SER A 111 -6.19 -20.54 -12.31
N VAL A 112 -4.87 -20.46 -12.49
CA VAL A 112 -3.99 -19.68 -11.61
C VAL A 112 -4.40 -18.23 -11.72
N ALA A 113 -5.08 -17.71 -10.69
CA ALA A 113 -5.14 -16.29 -10.43
C ALA A 113 -3.69 -15.84 -10.22
N ILE A 114 -3.12 -15.16 -11.22
CA ILE A 114 -1.79 -14.58 -11.11
C ILE A 114 -1.85 -13.67 -9.89
N SER A 115 -1.13 -14.03 -8.82
CA SER A 115 -0.80 -13.12 -7.72
C SER A 115 0.10 -12.04 -8.33
N ARG A 116 -0.56 -11.09 -9.01
CA ARG A 116 0.09 -10.02 -9.74
C ARG A 116 0.71 -9.13 -8.68
N ARG A 117 2.02 -9.27 -8.55
CA ARG A 117 2.82 -8.30 -7.81
C ARG A 117 2.79 -7.01 -8.59
N GLU A 118 2.28 -5.96 -7.99
CA GLU A 118 2.40 -4.61 -8.52
C GLU A 118 3.57 -3.91 -7.83
N THR A 119 4.37 -3.21 -8.61
CA THR A 119 5.53 -2.46 -8.11
C THR A 119 5.48 -1.09 -8.71
N ILE A 120 5.48 -0.09 -7.83
CA ILE A 120 5.52 1.32 -8.17
C ILE A 120 6.89 1.83 -7.75
N ASP A 121 7.68 2.23 -8.75
CA ASP A 121 8.98 2.87 -8.58
C ASP A 121 8.80 4.38 -8.69
N PHE A 122 9.23 5.11 -7.66
CA PHE A 122 9.22 6.57 -7.67
C PHE A 122 10.55 7.08 -8.18
N ASP A 123 10.51 7.92 -9.22
CA ASP A 123 11.70 8.57 -9.74
C ASP A 123 12.34 9.49 -8.69
N GLU A 124 13.66 9.62 -8.71
CA GLU A 124 14.37 10.47 -7.74
C GLU A 124 14.01 11.96 -7.88
N GLY A 125 13.52 12.37 -9.05
CA GLY A 125 13.03 13.73 -9.30
C GLY A 125 11.64 14.02 -8.75
N LEU A 126 10.94 13.01 -8.22
CA LEU A 126 9.60 13.17 -7.63
C LEU A 126 9.69 13.11 -6.11
N ASP A 127 9.25 14.18 -5.44
CA ASP A 127 9.33 14.32 -3.99
C ASP A 127 8.12 13.67 -3.31
N VAL A 128 8.20 12.35 -3.10
CA VAL A 128 7.26 11.62 -2.24
C VAL A 128 7.86 11.49 -0.84
N VAL A 129 7.52 12.42 0.04
CA VAL A 129 8.11 12.52 1.39
C VAL A 129 7.05 12.56 2.48
N THR A 130 7.35 11.99 3.62
CA THR A 130 6.52 12.07 4.83
C THR A 130 7.38 12.25 6.08
N VAL A 131 6.83 12.93 7.07
CA VAL A 131 7.42 13.10 8.41
C VAL A 131 6.63 12.34 9.48
N ARG A 132 5.58 11.60 9.07
CA ARG A 132 4.70 10.80 9.91
C ARG A 132 4.70 9.34 9.46
N ASN A 133 3.97 8.50 10.18
CA ASN A 133 3.72 7.12 9.77
C ASN A 133 2.81 7.10 8.55
N ILE A 134 2.95 6.06 7.73
CA ILE A 134 2.13 5.85 6.54
C ILE A 134 1.06 4.81 6.83
N ARG A 135 -0.07 4.91 6.12
CA ARG A 135 -1.18 3.95 6.25
C ARG A 135 -1.41 3.26 4.92
N VAL A 136 -1.72 1.96 4.98
CA VAL A 136 -2.18 1.19 3.84
C VAL A 136 -3.62 0.79 4.10
N ASN A 137 -4.53 1.34 3.30
CA ASN A 137 -5.94 1.02 3.33
C ASN A 137 -6.23 0.00 2.23
N THR A 138 -6.97 -1.04 2.57
CA THR A 138 -7.35 -2.12 1.67
C THR A 138 -8.82 -2.42 1.83
N MET A 139 -9.51 -2.57 0.72
CA MET A 139 -10.90 -2.99 0.63
C MET A 139 -10.98 -4.18 -0.32
N ILE A 140 -11.85 -5.13 0.01
CA ILE A 140 -12.17 -6.27 -0.85
C ILE A 140 -13.66 -6.26 -1.17
N THR A 141 -14.01 -6.60 -2.40
CA THR A 141 -15.40 -6.71 -2.83
C THR A 141 -15.57 -8.00 -3.63
N GLY A 142 -16.69 -8.69 -3.40
CA GLY A 142 -17.05 -9.91 -4.11
C GLY A 142 -16.32 -11.18 -3.63
N SER A 143 -15.52 -11.11 -2.56
CA SER A 143 -14.86 -12.29 -1.99
C SER A 143 -15.81 -13.10 -1.11
N ALA A 144 -15.70 -14.43 -1.10
CA ALA A 144 -16.23 -15.19 0.04
C ALA A 144 -15.50 -14.76 1.32
N ALA A 145 -16.25 -14.67 2.41
CA ALA A 145 -15.78 -14.19 3.70
C ALA A 145 -15.82 -15.32 4.74
N GLY A 146 -14.77 -15.45 5.54
CA GLY A 146 -14.68 -16.39 6.68
C GLY A 146 -13.84 -17.65 6.42
N GLY A 147 -13.24 -18.18 7.50
CA GLY A 147 -12.47 -19.42 7.46
C GLY A 147 -11.21 -19.33 6.60
N SER A 148 -10.95 -20.37 5.81
CA SER A 148 -9.79 -20.50 4.91
C SER A 148 -9.94 -19.70 3.61
N ALA A 149 -11.05 -18.97 3.44
CA ALA A 149 -11.32 -18.13 2.29
C ALA A 149 -10.92 -16.65 2.50
N GLN A 150 -10.11 -16.33 3.51
CA GLN A 150 -9.67 -14.95 3.79
C GLN A 150 -8.46 -14.54 2.94
N CYS A 151 -8.59 -13.42 2.21
CA CYS A 151 -7.48 -12.77 1.53
C CYS A 151 -6.61 -11.98 2.51
N GLN A 152 -5.36 -11.71 2.12
CA GLN A 152 -4.54 -10.68 2.75
C GLN A 152 -3.80 -9.88 1.68
N LEU A 153 -3.56 -8.59 1.92
CA LEU A 153 -2.60 -7.83 1.13
C LEU A 153 -1.28 -7.78 1.89
N ARG A 154 -0.18 -8.21 1.25
CA ARG A 154 1.16 -7.89 1.70
C ARG A 154 1.64 -6.62 1.00
N ALA A 155 2.12 -5.66 1.78
CA ALA A 155 2.76 -4.47 1.27
C ALA A 155 4.22 -4.38 1.73
N SER A 156 5.10 -3.94 0.83
CA SER A 156 6.49 -3.63 1.16
C SER A 156 6.83 -2.22 0.68
N VAL A 157 7.23 -1.34 1.59
CA VAL A 157 7.57 0.05 1.30
C VAL A 157 9.06 0.25 1.50
N TYR A 158 9.73 0.70 0.45
CA TYR A 158 11.15 1.04 0.43
C TYR A 158 11.28 2.56 0.54
N PHE A 159 12.13 3.01 1.47
CA PHE A 159 12.32 4.42 1.73
C PHE A 159 13.77 4.72 2.13
N THR A 160 14.15 5.99 1.99
CA THR A 160 15.41 6.55 2.48
C THR A 160 15.10 7.69 3.42
N TYR A 161 15.96 7.96 4.40
CA TYR A 161 15.83 9.18 5.18
C TYR A 161 16.57 10.32 4.51
N GLU A 162 15.99 11.50 4.59
CA GLU A 162 16.59 12.72 4.12
C GLU A 162 16.56 13.77 5.23
N LYS A 163 17.71 14.38 5.49
CA LYS A 163 17.79 15.44 6.48
C LYS A 163 17.14 16.71 5.93
N VAL A 164 16.14 17.23 6.63
CA VAL A 164 15.41 18.43 6.22
C VAL A 164 15.75 19.62 7.11
N SER A 165 15.54 20.83 6.61
CA SER A 165 15.68 22.06 7.41
C SER A 165 14.55 22.14 8.45
N ALA A 166 14.76 22.87 9.55
CA ALA A 166 13.74 23.03 10.58
C ALA A 166 12.46 23.71 10.03
N ASP A 167 12.62 24.66 9.11
CA ASP A 167 11.50 25.34 8.44
C ASP A 167 10.67 24.36 7.58
N LEU A 168 11.35 23.53 6.78
CA LEU A 168 10.67 22.50 5.97
C LEU A 168 10.01 21.44 6.86
N TYR A 169 10.68 21.04 7.94
CA TYR A 169 10.13 20.07 8.90
C TYR A 169 8.86 20.59 9.58
N SER A 170 8.82 21.86 10.00
CA SER A 170 7.63 22.48 10.60
C SER A 170 6.47 22.61 9.61
N LYS A 171 6.76 22.93 8.34
CA LYS A 171 5.76 22.97 7.26
C LYS A 171 5.16 21.60 7.00
N LEU A 172 6.01 20.57 6.88
CA LEU A 172 5.58 19.18 6.69
C LEU A 172 4.78 18.63 7.88
N LEU A 173 4.94 19.20 9.07
CA LEU A 173 4.13 18.84 10.25
C LEU A 173 2.82 19.63 10.36
N GLY A 174 2.60 20.66 9.53
CA GLY A 174 1.43 21.53 9.61
C GLY A 174 1.44 22.50 10.79
N ILE A 175 2.61 22.85 11.35
CA ILE A 175 2.75 23.70 12.56
C ILE A 175 2.98 25.19 12.20
N SER A 176 2.54 25.64 11.02
CA SER A 176 2.70 27.04 10.58
C SER A 176 1.47 27.90 10.83
#